data_AF-A0A6A5ZIW4-F1
#
_entry.id   AF-A0A6A5ZIW4-F1
#
_cell.length_a   1.000
_cell.length_b   1.000
_cell.length_c   1.000
_cell.angle_alpha   90.00
_cell.angle_beta   90.00
_cell.angle_gamma   90.00
#
_symmetry.space_group_name_H-M   'P 1'
#
loop_
_entity.id
_entity.type
_entity.pdbx_description
1 polymer ?
#
loop_
_entity_poly.entity_id
_entity_poly.type
_entity_poly.pdbx_seq_one_letter_code
_entity_poly.pdbx_strand_id
1 'polypeptide(L)'
;MKATLIFASLFAAFAAAGPVEIRAGTIRVLLANDNTDTAVQANINANGGKTSIKANFGNLGNPVQANRGNIVSGSGSCKVFKDAAATQQVGDTLNANGNSVSFGGLVNLNNGVIVCS
;
A
#
# COMPACT_ATOMS: atom_id res chain seq x y z
N MET A 1 -9.52 69.56 20.24
CA MET A 1 -8.68 68.39 20.63
C MET A 1 -9.29 67.18 19.91
N LYS A 2 -8.75 66.80 18.75
CA LYS A 2 -7.71 65.78 18.51
C LYS A 2 -8.18 64.34 18.86
N ALA A 3 -8.42 63.57 17.79
CA ALA A 3 -8.50 62.11 17.55
C ALA A 3 -8.50 61.16 18.77
N THR A 4 -9.20 60.00 18.74
CA THR A 4 -8.72 58.82 18.01
C THR A 4 -9.79 57.71 17.99
N LEU A 5 -10.08 57.18 16.80
CA LEU A 5 -10.78 55.91 16.55
C LEU A 5 -9.80 54.75 16.78
N ILE A 6 -10.14 53.77 17.63
CA ILE A 6 -9.37 52.54 17.76
C ILE A 6 -10.18 51.41 17.11
N PHE A 7 -9.80 51.08 15.87
CA PHE A 7 -10.18 49.84 15.19
C PHE A 7 -9.39 48.69 15.83
N ALA A 8 -10.06 47.88 16.66
CA ALA A 8 -9.52 46.60 17.12
C ALA A 8 -9.99 45.49 16.16
N SER A 9 -9.26 45.30 15.06
CA SER A 9 -9.39 44.10 14.23
C SER A 9 -8.75 42.93 14.98
N LEU A 10 -9.57 42.15 15.68
CA LEU A 10 -9.13 40.90 16.31
C LEU A 10 -8.95 39.85 15.22
N PHE A 11 -7.69 39.58 14.85
CA PHE A 11 -7.33 38.52 13.93
C PHE A 11 -7.79 37.17 14.49
N ALA A 12 -8.68 36.49 13.75
CA ALA A 12 -8.98 35.08 13.99
C ALA A 12 -7.73 34.25 13.67
N ALA A 13 -7.16 33.62 14.69
CA ALA A 13 -6.09 32.64 14.50
C ALA A 13 -6.69 31.39 13.86
N PHE A 14 -6.34 31.14 12.60
CA PHE A 14 -6.55 29.84 11.97
C PHE A 14 -5.67 28.84 12.71
N ALA A 15 -6.28 27.99 13.53
CA ALA A 15 -5.66 26.77 13.99
C ALA A 15 -5.45 25.88 12.75
N ALA A 16 -4.29 25.99 12.11
CA ALA A 16 -3.83 25.03 11.14
C ALA A 16 -3.62 23.71 11.89
N ALA A 17 -4.65 22.86 11.90
CA ALA A 17 -4.47 21.44 12.17
C ALA A 17 -3.56 20.92 11.06
N GLY A 18 -2.25 20.92 11.32
CA GLY A 18 -1.30 20.25 10.46
C GLY A 18 -1.75 18.80 10.30
N PRO A 19 -1.67 18.23 9.08
CA PRO A 19 -2.05 16.84 8.88
C PRO A 19 -1.25 15.99 9.87
N VAL A 20 -1.98 15.20 10.66
CA VAL A 20 -1.37 14.17 11.50
C VAL A 20 -0.55 13.30 10.54
N GLU A 21 0.78 13.34 10.67
CA GLU A 21 1.64 12.30 10.10
C GLU A 21 1.27 11.00 10.81
N ILE A 22 0.31 10.29 10.25
CA ILE A 22 0.12 8.89 10.54
C ILE A 22 1.42 8.25 10.03
N ARG A 23 2.33 7.93 10.95
CA ARG A 23 3.47 7.04 10.65
C ARG A 23 2.86 5.79 10.02
N ALA A 24 2.86 5.73 8.70
CA ALA A 24 2.30 4.61 7.98
C ALA A 24 3.09 3.38 8.38
N GLY A 25 2.43 2.44 9.06
CA GLY A 25 3.04 1.17 9.42
C GLY A 25 3.50 0.44 8.16
N THR A 26 4.48 -0.44 8.30
CA THR A 26 4.82 -1.37 7.22
C THR A 26 4.06 -2.67 7.41
N ILE A 27 3.45 -3.19 6.34
CA ILE A 27 2.85 -4.53 6.30
C ILE A 27 3.81 -5.47 5.60
N ARG A 28 4.11 -6.61 6.23
CA ARG A 28 4.90 -7.66 5.58
C ARG A 28 3.97 -8.54 4.76
N VAL A 29 4.20 -8.55 3.46
CA VAL A 29 3.41 -9.29 2.48
C VAL A 29 4.26 -10.41 1.90
N LEU A 30 3.65 -11.58 1.72
CA LEU A 30 4.20 -12.73 1.00
C LEU A 30 3.48 -12.86 -0.34
N LEU A 31 4.24 -13.05 -1.41
CA LEU A 31 3.74 -13.53 -2.70
C LEU A 31 4.39 -14.89 -2.99
N ALA A 32 3.61 -15.81 -3.54
CA ALA A 32 4.06 -17.17 -3.84
C ALA A 32 3.72 -17.56 -5.29
N ASN A 33 4.62 -18.36 -5.86
CA ASN A 33 4.44 -19.12 -7.07
C ASN A 33 4.51 -20.61 -6.72
N ASP A 34 3.36 -21.22 -6.49
CA ASP A 34 3.30 -22.63 -6.09
C ASP A 34 3.70 -23.59 -7.23
N ASN A 35 3.74 -23.14 -8.48
CA ASN A 35 4.22 -23.98 -9.59
C ASN A 35 5.74 -24.22 -9.51
N THR A 36 6.47 -23.37 -8.78
CA THR A 36 7.92 -23.45 -8.61
C THR A 36 8.32 -23.56 -7.13
N ASP A 37 7.35 -23.75 -6.23
CA ASP A 37 7.55 -23.76 -4.77
C ASP A 37 8.32 -22.53 -4.24
N THR A 38 8.18 -21.38 -4.90
CA THR A 38 8.90 -20.14 -4.55
C THR A 38 7.98 -19.19 -3.81
N ALA A 39 8.42 -18.64 -2.68
CA ALA A 39 7.73 -17.57 -1.97
C ALA A 39 8.70 -16.46 -1.57
N VAL A 40 8.29 -15.21 -1.73
CA VAL A 40 9.09 -14.03 -1.37
C VAL A 40 8.26 -13.12 -0.48
N GLN A 41 8.90 -12.60 0.56
CA GLN A 41 8.29 -11.64 1.49
C GLN A 41 8.94 -10.27 1.34
N ALA A 42 8.15 -9.21 1.43
CA ALA A 42 8.63 -7.84 1.46
C ALA A 42 7.82 -6.99 2.43
N ASN A 43 8.44 -5.95 2.99
CA ASN A 43 7.74 -4.95 3.80
C ASN A 43 7.23 -3.84 2.88
N ILE A 44 5.93 -3.58 2.90
CA ILE A 44 5.24 -2.60 2.07
C ILE A 44 4.68 -1.50 2.96
N ASN A 45 4.86 -0.23 2.57
CA ASN A 45 4.31 0.89 3.32
C ASN A 45 2.77 0.89 3.26
N ALA A 46 2.10 0.96 4.41
CA ALA A 46 0.64 1.04 4.51
C ALA A 46 0.17 2.51 4.50
N ASN A 47 0.55 3.24 3.45
CA ASN A 47 0.16 4.65 3.26
C ASN A 47 -0.76 4.84 2.04
N GLY A 48 -1.30 3.77 1.47
CA GLY A 48 -2.04 3.79 0.21
C GLY A 48 -1.18 4.03 -1.04
N GLY A 49 0.15 4.07 -0.88
CA GLY A 49 1.09 4.25 -1.98
C GLY A 49 1.20 3.01 -2.86
N LYS A 50 1.48 3.23 -4.16
CA LYS A 50 1.76 2.16 -5.11
C LYS A 50 3.20 1.69 -4.95
N THR A 51 3.38 0.42 -4.64
CA THR A 51 4.70 -0.21 -4.51
C THR A 51 4.93 -1.19 -5.66
N SER A 52 6.04 -1.06 -6.39
CA SER A 52 6.36 -1.96 -7.50
C SER A 52 6.56 -3.40 -7.03
N ILE A 53 5.85 -4.35 -7.63
CA ILE A 53 6.00 -5.77 -7.31
C ILE A 53 7.35 -6.28 -7.80
N LYS A 54 7.78 -5.90 -9.01
CA LYS A 54 9.09 -6.31 -9.54
C LYS A 54 10.26 -5.87 -8.66
N ALA A 55 10.23 -4.65 -8.14
CA ALA A 55 11.29 -4.14 -7.29
C ALA A 55 11.38 -4.84 -5.92
N ASN A 56 10.25 -5.31 -5.38
CA ASN A 56 10.18 -5.87 -4.02
C ASN A 56 10.13 -7.40 -3.98
N PHE A 57 9.64 -8.02 -5.06
CA PHE A 57 9.43 -9.47 -5.15
C PHE A 57 10.14 -10.09 -6.37
N GLY A 58 11.18 -9.43 -6.91
CA GLY A 58 11.95 -9.89 -8.08
C GLY A 58 12.54 -11.29 -7.94
N ASN A 59 12.78 -11.75 -6.71
CA ASN A 59 13.28 -13.09 -6.42
C ASN A 59 12.26 -14.23 -6.66
N LEU A 60 11.00 -13.91 -7.01
CA LEU A 60 10.01 -14.92 -7.42
C LEU A 60 10.31 -15.50 -8.81
N GLY A 61 11.01 -14.77 -9.67
CA GLY A 61 11.33 -15.20 -11.02
C GLY A 61 11.47 -14.05 -12.01
N ASN A 62 11.84 -14.39 -13.24
CA ASN A 62 11.92 -13.46 -14.36
C ASN A 62 11.21 -14.07 -15.59
N PRO A 63 9.95 -13.69 -15.88
CA PRO A 63 9.18 -12.60 -15.25
C PRO A 63 8.73 -12.91 -13.82
N VAL A 64 8.41 -11.86 -13.05
CA VAL A 64 7.80 -12.02 -11.72
C VAL A 64 6.39 -12.55 -11.88
N GLN A 65 6.15 -13.77 -11.41
CA GLN A 65 4.85 -14.43 -11.45
C GLN A 65 4.47 -14.94 -10.06
N ALA A 66 3.18 -14.90 -9.75
CA ALA A 66 2.63 -15.42 -8.52
C ALA A 66 1.21 -15.94 -8.76
N ASN A 67 0.77 -16.89 -7.95
CA ASN A 67 -0.60 -17.41 -7.95
C ASN A 67 -1.30 -17.24 -6.59
N ARG A 68 -0.57 -16.80 -5.57
CA ARG A 68 -1.09 -16.59 -4.22
C ARG A 68 -0.39 -15.43 -3.52
N GLY A 69 -1.12 -14.74 -2.63
CA GLY A 69 -0.58 -13.71 -1.74
C GLY A 69 -1.11 -13.83 -0.32
N ASN A 70 -0.37 -13.29 0.66
CA ASN A 70 -0.79 -13.25 2.06
C ASN A 70 -0.14 -12.08 2.81
N ILE A 71 -0.80 -11.56 3.84
CA ILE A 71 -0.16 -10.71 4.85
C ILE A 71 0.39 -11.62 5.96
N VAL A 72 1.70 -11.59 6.17
CA VAL A 72 2.37 -12.45 7.18
C VAL A 72 2.57 -11.74 8.51
N SER A 73 2.63 -10.41 8.52
CA SER A 73 2.68 -9.61 9.76
C SER A 73 2.32 -8.15 9.49
N GLY A 74 1.81 -7.47 10.51
CA GLY A 74 1.33 -6.09 10.42
C GLY A 74 -0.19 -6.01 10.50
N SER A 75 -0.72 -4.79 10.53
CA SER A 75 -2.16 -4.50 10.54
C SER A 75 -2.56 -3.78 9.26
N GLY A 76 -3.77 -4.05 8.76
CA GLY A 76 -4.31 -3.41 7.57
C GLY A 76 -4.66 -4.41 6.48
N SER A 77 -4.70 -3.90 5.25
CA SER A 77 -5.04 -4.67 4.06
C SER A 77 -4.17 -4.28 2.88
N CYS A 78 -4.02 -5.18 1.91
CA CYS A 78 -3.27 -4.93 0.69
C CYS A 78 -4.04 -5.44 -0.53
N LYS A 79 -3.97 -4.68 -1.62
CA LYS A 79 -4.50 -5.06 -2.93
C LYS A 79 -3.36 -5.22 -3.92
N VAL A 80 -3.41 -6.29 -4.70
CA VAL A 80 -2.41 -6.61 -5.71
C VAL A 80 -3.00 -6.31 -7.09
N PHE A 81 -2.26 -5.61 -7.94
CA PHE A 81 -2.66 -5.25 -9.29
C PHE A 81 -1.60 -5.73 -10.28
N LYS A 82 -2.02 -6.27 -11.43
CA LYS A 82 -1.08 -6.74 -12.47
C LYS A 82 -0.53 -5.61 -13.36
N ASP A 83 -1.04 -4.39 -13.20
CA ASP A 83 -0.64 -3.20 -13.95
C ASP A 83 -0.19 -2.05 -13.02
N ALA A 84 0.70 -1.19 -13.52
CA ALA A 84 1.23 -0.06 -12.76
C ALA A 84 0.21 1.04 -12.45
N ALA A 85 -0.90 1.10 -13.22
CA ALA A 85 -1.96 2.07 -12.99
C ALA A 85 -2.86 1.68 -11.81
N ALA A 86 -2.73 0.46 -11.27
CA ALA A 86 -3.59 -0.10 -10.22
C ALA A 86 -5.06 -0.19 -10.64
N THR A 87 -5.30 -0.68 -11.87
CA THR A 87 -6.64 -0.76 -12.46
C THR A 87 -7.16 -2.20 -12.55
N GLN A 88 -6.27 -3.19 -12.63
CA GLN A 88 -6.59 -4.59 -12.78
C GLN A 88 -6.13 -5.36 -11.55
N GLN A 89 -7.00 -5.39 -10.53
CA GLN A 89 -6.77 -6.16 -9.31
C GLN A 89 -6.72 -7.65 -9.63
N VAL A 90 -5.85 -8.39 -8.92
CA VAL A 90 -5.73 -9.84 -9.03
C VAL A 90 -6.09 -10.47 -7.70
N GLY A 91 -7.02 -11.44 -7.72
CA GLY A 91 -7.61 -12.01 -6.52
C GLY A 91 -8.32 -10.99 -5.63
N ASP A 92 -8.67 -11.43 -4.43
CA ASP A 92 -9.31 -10.60 -3.40
C ASP A 92 -8.30 -9.74 -2.63
N THR A 93 -8.81 -8.87 -1.74
CA THR A 93 -7.98 -8.07 -0.85
C THR A 93 -7.29 -8.97 0.19
N LEU A 94 -5.98 -8.82 0.34
CA LEU A 94 -5.22 -9.44 1.42
C LEU A 94 -5.57 -8.72 2.73
N ASN A 95 -6.01 -9.44 3.74
CA ASN A 95 -6.33 -8.86 5.05
C ASN A 95 -5.35 -9.37 6.11
N ALA A 96 -4.94 -8.49 7.03
CA ALA A 96 -4.16 -8.89 8.20
C ALA A 96 -4.92 -9.97 9.01
N ASN A 97 -4.20 -11.00 9.45
CA ASN A 97 -4.76 -12.19 10.09
C ASN A 97 -5.75 -12.99 9.21
N GLY A 98 -5.83 -12.68 7.92
CA GLY A 98 -6.61 -13.43 6.95
C GLY A 98 -5.88 -14.67 6.44
N ASN A 99 -6.61 -15.47 5.66
CA ASN A 99 -6.01 -16.57 4.91
C ASN A 99 -5.25 -16.05 3.69
N SER A 100 -4.42 -16.92 3.12
CA SER A 100 -3.81 -16.65 1.82
C SER A 100 -4.89 -16.50 0.75
N VAL A 101 -4.72 -15.51 -0.13
CA VAL A 101 -5.62 -15.24 -1.25
C VAL A 101 -5.06 -15.82 -2.53
N SER A 102 -5.88 -16.60 -3.24
CA SER A 102 -5.57 -17.11 -4.57
C SER A 102 -5.80 -16.03 -5.63
N PHE A 103 -4.95 -16.00 -6.66
CA PHE A 103 -5.12 -15.12 -7.83
C PHE A 103 -5.86 -15.80 -8.99
N GLY A 104 -6.43 -16.99 -8.76
CA GLY A 104 -7.17 -17.75 -9.78
C GLY A 104 -6.28 -18.44 -10.82
N GLY A 105 -4.97 -18.44 -10.62
CA GLY A 105 -3.98 -19.01 -11.53
C GLY A 105 -2.65 -18.27 -11.45
N LEU A 106 -1.69 -18.67 -12.28
CA LEU A 106 -0.40 -17.99 -12.37
C LEU A 106 -0.56 -16.65 -13.09
N VAL A 107 -0.29 -15.55 -12.41
CA VAL A 107 -0.41 -14.19 -12.95
C VAL A 107 0.96 -13.55 -13.11
N ASN A 108 1.18 -12.90 -14.25
CA ASN A 108 2.37 -12.07 -14.48
C ASN A 108 2.21 -10.72 -13.78
N LEU A 109 3.09 -10.45 -12.81
CA LEU A 109 3.12 -9.25 -11.97
C LEU A 109 4.36 -8.39 -12.24
N ASN A 110 5.09 -8.65 -13.33
CA ASN A 110 6.34 -7.95 -13.65
C ASN A 110 6.17 -6.43 -13.83
N ASN A 111 4.95 -5.99 -14.18
CA ASN A 111 4.58 -4.57 -14.24
C ASN A 111 3.52 -4.18 -13.20
N GLY A 112 3.27 -5.07 -12.24
CA GLY A 112 2.24 -4.92 -11.22
C GLY A 112 2.67 -4.07 -10.04
N VAL A 113 1.68 -3.60 -9.29
CA VAL A 113 1.87 -2.85 -8.05
C VAL A 113 1.03 -3.45 -6.93
N ILE A 114 1.52 -3.29 -5.71
CA ILE A 114 0.79 -3.58 -4.48
C ILE A 114 0.51 -2.28 -3.74
N VAL A 115 -0.71 -2.14 -3.23
CA VAL A 115 -1.18 -0.97 -2.47
C VAL A 115 -1.68 -1.44 -1.13
N CYS A 116 -1.15 -0.90 -0.04
CA CYS A 116 -1.47 -1.30 1.32
C CYS A 116 -2.00 -0.12 2.15
N SER A 117 -2.92 -0.38 3.08
CA SER A 117 -3.55 0.60 3.98
C SER A 117 -3.91 -0.01 5.32
#